data_AF-A0A0J7ZDI1-F1
#
_entry.id   AF-A0A0J7ZDI1-F1
#
_cell.length_a   1.000
_cell.length_b   1.000
_cell.length_c   1.000
_cell.angle_alpha   90.00
_cell.angle_beta   90.00
_cell.angle_gamma   90.00
#
_symmetry.space_group_name_H-M   'P 1'
#
loop_
_entity.id
_entity.type
_entity.pdbx_description
1 polymer ?
#
loop_
_entity_poly.entity_id
_entity_poly.type
_entity_poly.pdbx_seq_one_letter_code
_entity_poly.pdbx_strand_id
1 'polypeptide(L)'
;MKSPPLLAALTQAASLPFACQEAIFKTGDQFATTRYAIPDEFWNAAVAALGSLTETERAELTGPACAAWNSWATANSSAVTGELDSRYRNAALPVCNKFTVATVGTVRKFSPNTPAAARGLEKVVKKVWTEAMTKLSATASDATCRTSYSTAKNAW
;
A
#
# COMPACT_ATOMS: atom_id res chain seq x y z
N MET A 1 -27.63 -10.99 2.59
CA MET A 1 -26.61 -10.69 3.61
C MET A 1 -25.24 -10.91 2.97
N LYS A 2 -24.46 -9.84 2.71
CA LYS A 2 -23.18 -9.96 2.00
C LYS A 2 -22.15 -9.08 2.73
N SER A 3 -21.63 -9.62 3.83
CA SER A 3 -20.43 -9.07 4.49
C SER A 3 -19.33 -10.14 4.60
N PRO A 4 -18.59 -10.47 3.51
CA PRO A 4 -17.47 -11.41 3.62
C PRO A 4 -16.04 -10.83 3.74
N PRO A 5 -15.62 -9.69 3.14
CA PRO A 5 -14.18 -9.38 3.07
C PRO A 5 -13.59 -8.81 4.37
N LEU A 6 -14.33 -7.95 5.08
CA LEU A 6 -13.85 -7.27 6.28
C LEU A 6 -13.68 -8.22 7.48
N LEU A 7 -14.64 -9.13 7.70
CA LEU A 7 -14.59 -10.07 8.85
C LEU A 7 -13.48 -11.12 8.73
N ALA A 8 -13.21 -11.62 7.52
CA ALA A 8 -12.10 -12.55 7.26
C ALA A 8 -10.72 -11.86 7.41
N ALA A 9 -10.60 -10.61 6.93
CA ALA A 9 -9.39 -9.81 7.13
C ALA A 9 -9.17 -9.45 8.61
N LEU A 10 -10.24 -9.17 9.37
CA LEU A 10 -10.17 -8.87 10.80
C LEU A 10 -9.85 -10.11 11.66
N THR A 11 -10.34 -11.29 11.31
CA THR A 11 -9.97 -12.54 12.02
C THR A 11 -8.53 -12.97 11.72
N GLN A 12 -8.04 -12.73 10.51
CA GLN A 12 -6.62 -12.91 10.15
C GLN A 12 -5.71 -11.84 10.76
N ALA A 13 -6.21 -10.62 11.00
CA ALA A 13 -5.46 -9.59 11.71
C ALA A 13 -5.14 -9.99 13.16
N ALA A 14 -6.06 -10.70 13.83
CA ALA A 14 -5.89 -11.11 15.22
C ALA A 14 -4.77 -12.14 15.45
N SER A 15 -4.38 -12.90 14.42
CA SER A 15 -3.25 -13.85 14.50
C SER A 15 -1.90 -13.22 14.11
N LEU A 16 -1.90 -11.99 13.61
CA LEU A 16 -0.67 -11.27 13.31
C LEU A 16 -0.05 -10.67 14.58
N PRO A 17 1.29 -10.60 14.67
CA PRO A 17 1.96 -9.84 15.71
C PRO A 17 1.44 -8.40 15.80
N PHE A 18 1.35 -7.83 16.99
CA PHE A 18 0.83 -6.48 17.22
C PHE A 18 1.49 -5.42 16.32
N ALA A 19 2.82 -5.47 16.16
CA ALA A 19 3.57 -4.56 15.29
C ALA A 19 3.09 -4.64 13.83
N CYS A 20 2.65 -5.81 13.35
CA CYS A 20 2.13 -5.98 12.00
C CYS A 20 0.70 -5.45 11.86
N GLN A 21 -0.14 -5.60 12.88
CA GLN A 21 -1.45 -4.96 12.89
C GLN A 21 -1.30 -3.43 12.82
N GLU A 22 -0.38 -2.87 13.61
CA GLU A 22 -0.05 -1.46 13.54
C GLU A 22 0.48 -1.05 12.15
N ALA A 23 1.43 -1.80 11.61
CA ALA A 23 1.97 -1.53 10.27
C ALA A 23 0.87 -1.55 9.20
N ILE A 24 -0.05 -2.52 9.23
CA ILE A 24 -1.09 -2.67 8.19
C ILE A 24 -2.19 -1.62 8.35
N PHE A 25 -2.71 -1.44 9.57
CA PHE A 25 -3.93 -0.65 9.78
C PHE A 25 -3.68 0.81 10.14
N LYS A 26 -2.47 1.16 10.60
CA LYS A 26 -2.10 2.55 10.93
C LYS A 26 -1.15 3.18 9.93
N THR A 27 -0.83 2.54 8.81
CA THR A 27 -0.01 3.17 7.75
C THR A 27 -0.60 4.52 7.30
N GLY A 28 -1.93 4.66 7.25
CA GLY A 28 -2.58 5.93 6.93
C GLY A 28 -2.27 7.03 7.95
N ASP A 29 -2.27 6.69 9.24
CA ASP A 29 -1.93 7.62 10.33
C ASP A 29 -0.43 7.95 10.36
N GLN A 30 0.42 6.97 10.03
CA GLN A 30 1.88 7.14 9.96
C GLN A 30 2.30 8.12 8.85
N PHE A 31 1.50 8.21 7.78
CA PHE A 31 1.73 9.13 6.67
C PHE A 31 0.54 10.06 6.47
N ALA A 32 0.26 10.87 7.49
CA ALA A 32 -0.78 11.91 7.45
C ALA A 32 -0.49 12.95 6.34
N THR A 33 -1.11 12.74 5.18
CA THR A 33 -0.99 13.60 3.99
C THR A 33 -2.10 14.65 3.98
N THR A 34 -1.85 15.80 3.34
CA THR A 34 -2.83 16.90 3.28
C THR A 34 -3.51 17.04 1.92
N ARG A 35 -2.85 16.56 0.86
CA ARG A 35 -3.30 16.70 -0.54
C ARG A 35 -3.40 15.37 -1.25
N TYR A 36 -2.50 14.44 -0.94
CA TYR A 36 -2.53 13.10 -1.50
C TYR A 36 -3.80 12.38 -1.05
N ALA A 37 -4.50 11.80 -2.01
CA ALA A 37 -5.72 11.05 -1.78
C ALA A 37 -5.57 9.65 -2.38
N ILE A 38 -5.91 8.65 -1.57
CA ILE A 38 -5.98 7.25 -1.98
C ILE A 38 -7.41 6.97 -2.45
N PRO A 39 -7.63 6.48 -3.68
CA PRO A 39 -8.96 6.08 -4.12
C PRO A 39 -9.54 4.96 -3.24
N ASP A 40 -10.83 5.02 -2.90
CA ASP A 40 -11.50 4.00 -2.08
C ASP A 40 -11.42 2.61 -2.71
N GLU A 41 -11.46 2.55 -4.04
CA GLU A 41 -11.33 1.31 -4.79
C GLU A 41 -9.98 0.64 -4.56
N PHE A 42 -8.91 1.43 -4.34
CA PHE A 42 -7.61 0.89 -3.98
C PHE A 42 -7.64 0.20 -2.62
N TRP A 43 -8.23 0.82 -1.59
CA TRP A 43 -8.32 0.20 -0.27
C TRP A 43 -9.08 -1.12 -0.32
N ASN A 44 -10.20 -1.16 -1.03
CA ASN A 44 -10.97 -2.40 -1.22
C ASN A 44 -10.16 -3.49 -1.95
N ALA A 45 -9.35 -3.10 -2.94
CA ALA A 45 -8.50 -4.03 -3.67
C ALA A 45 -7.32 -4.52 -2.81
N ALA A 46 -6.69 -3.63 -2.04
CA ALA A 46 -5.56 -3.93 -1.17
C ALA A 46 -5.97 -4.84 0.00
N VAL A 47 -7.11 -4.58 0.65
CA VAL A 47 -7.64 -5.46 1.71
C VAL A 47 -7.99 -6.85 1.17
N ALA A 48 -8.56 -6.93 -0.03
CA ALA A 48 -8.82 -8.22 -0.66
C ALA A 48 -7.52 -8.99 -0.95
N ALA A 49 -6.49 -8.30 -1.45
CA ALA A 49 -5.17 -8.89 -1.71
C ALA A 49 -4.46 -9.36 -0.43
N LEU A 50 -4.57 -8.59 0.67
CA LEU A 50 -4.09 -9.00 1.98
C LEU A 50 -4.80 -10.27 2.48
N GLY A 51 -6.11 -10.36 2.26
CA GLY A 51 -6.90 -11.55 2.62
C GLY A 51 -6.61 -12.79 1.77
N SER A 52 -5.97 -12.63 0.59
CA SER A 52 -5.58 -13.72 -0.30
C SER A 52 -4.10 -14.12 -0.21
N LEU A 53 -3.36 -13.59 0.77
CA LEU A 53 -1.98 -14.02 1.01
C LEU A 53 -1.91 -15.52 1.31
N THR A 54 -0.89 -16.18 0.76
CA THR A 54 -0.57 -17.57 1.08
C THR A 54 0.03 -17.68 2.48
N GLU A 55 0.13 -18.90 3.01
CA GLU A 55 0.79 -19.13 4.31
C GLU A 55 2.25 -18.67 4.30
N THR A 56 2.99 -18.97 3.22
CA THR A 56 4.38 -18.53 3.05
C THR A 56 4.51 -17.01 3.03
N GLU A 57 3.58 -16.30 2.39
CA GLU A 57 3.59 -14.84 2.35
C GLU A 57 3.21 -14.23 3.69
N ARG A 58 2.25 -14.83 4.40
CA ARG A 58 1.92 -14.43 5.77
C ARG A 58 3.10 -14.66 6.73
N ALA A 59 3.93 -15.67 6.50
CA ALA A 59 5.09 -15.94 7.34
C ALA A 59 6.14 -14.80 7.29
N GLU A 60 6.12 -13.96 6.25
CA GLU A 60 6.99 -12.77 6.15
C GLU A 60 6.52 -11.62 7.07
N LEU A 61 5.25 -11.64 7.53
CA LEU A 61 4.66 -10.67 8.46
C LEU A 61 5.09 -10.96 9.93
N THR A 62 6.39 -10.90 10.18
CA THR A 62 6.96 -11.18 11.50
C THR A 62 6.99 -9.93 12.39
N GLY A 63 6.92 -10.12 13.71
CA GLY A 63 7.03 -9.03 14.69
C GLY A 63 8.26 -8.14 14.47
N PRO A 64 9.48 -8.70 14.37
CA PRO A 64 10.70 -7.92 14.11
C PRO A 64 10.66 -7.14 12.79
N ALA A 65 10.16 -7.75 11.72
CA ALA A 65 10.06 -7.06 10.43
C ALA A 65 9.10 -5.87 10.49
N CYS A 66 7.93 -6.06 11.10
CA CYS A 66 6.93 -5.00 11.25
C CYS A 66 7.37 -3.89 12.21
N ALA A 67 8.09 -4.24 13.28
CA ALA A 67 8.68 -3.25 14.18
C ALA A 67 9.76 -2.41 13.50
N ALA A 68 10.61 -3.03 12.67
CA ALA A 68 11.60 -2.32 11.87
C ALA A 68 10.94 -1.37 10.86
N TRP A 69 9.85 -1.81 10.22
CA TRP A 69 9.03 -0.95 9.35
C TRP A 69 8.44 0.23 10.13
N ASN A 70 7.75 0.00 11.25
CA ASN A 70 7.11 1.08 12.03
C ASN A 70 8.14 2.12 12.51
N SER A 71 9.31 1.67 12.94
CA SER A 71 10.40 2.57 13.36
C SER A 71 10.89 3.42 12.20
N TRP A 72 11.10 2.81 11.03
CA TRP A 72 11.50 3.52 9.82
C TRP A 72 10.40 4.49 9.34
N ALA A 73 9.14 4.06 9.33
CA ALA A 73 7.99 4.87 8.92
C ALA A 73 7.86 6.11 9.81
N THR A 74 8.00 5.94 11.13
CA THR A 74 7.99 7.05 12.09
C THR A 74 9.09 8.06 11.78
N ALA A 75 10.33 7.60 11.62
CA ALA A 75 11.49 8.45 11.38
C ALA A 75 11.44 9.18 10.01
N ASN A 76 10.76 8.61 9.03
CA ASN A 76 10.70 9.15 7.66
C ASN A 76 9.35 9.78 7.31
N SER A 77 8.37 9.76 8.22
CA SER A 77 6.98 10.18 8.00
C SER A 77 6.87 11.53 7.29
N SER A 78 7.48 12.58 7.85
CA SER A 78 7.46 13.95 7.30
C SER A 78 8.05 14.03 5.87
N ALA A 79 9.16 13.34 5.61
CA ALA A 79 9.79 13.34 4.29
C ALA A 79 8.92 12.60 3.25
N VAL A 80 8.32 11.47 3.65
CA VAL A 80 7.44 10.67 2.80
C VAL A 80 6.14 11.42 2.49
N THR A 81 5.50 12.03 3.48
CA THR A 81 4.25 12.79 3.29
C THR A 81 4.47 14.03 2.42
N GLY A 82 5.54 14.78 2.65
CA GLY A 82 5.91 15.92 1.81
C GLY A 82 6.15 15.52 0.35
N GLU A 83 6.78 14.36 0.12
CA GLU A 83 6.98 13.83 -1.24
C GLU A 83 5.66 13.41 -1.89
N LEU A 84 4.79 12.69 -1.17
CA LEU A 84 3.48 12.27 -1.66
C LEU A 84 2.64 13.48 -2.07
N ASP A 85 2.51 14.47 -1.18
CA ASP A 85 1.72 15.69 -1.43
C ASP A 85 2.27 16.49 -2.61
N SER A 86 3.60 16.63 -2.69
CA SER A 86 4.26 17.35 -3.78
C SER A 86 4.02 16.67 -5.13
N ARG A 87 4.25 15.35 -5.21
CA ARG A 87 4.04 14.59 -6.45
C ARG A 87 2.58 14.56 -6.86
N TYR A 88 1.67 14.36 -5.91
CA TYR A 88 0.24 14.30 -6.19
C TYR A 88 -0.29 15.63 -6.75
N ARG A 89 0.16 16.75 -6.18
CA ARG A 89 -0.18 18.10 -6.67
C ARG A 89 0.30 18.30 -8.11
N ASN A 90 1.53 17.89 -8.41
CA ASN A 90 2.18 18.14 -9.70
C ASN A 90 1.81 17.11 -10.80
N ALA A 91 1.26 15.96 -10.43
CA ALA A 91 0.80 14.96 -11.37
C ALA A 91 -0.45 15.43 -12.13
N ALA A 92 -0.54 15.05 -13.41
CA ALA A 92 -1.69 15.36 -14.25
C ALA A 92 -2.96 14.64 -13.77
N LEU A 93 -4.11 15.28 -13.97
CA LEU A 93 -5.42 14.63 -13.85
C LEU A 93 -5.54 13.45 -14.83
N PRO A 94 -6.42 12.47 -14.57
CA PRO A 94 -7.39 12.37 -13.45
C PRO A 94 -6.78 11.90 -12.12
N VAL A 95 -7.60 11.82 -11.06
CA VAL A 95 -7.19 11.45 -9.68
C VAL A 95 -6.42 10.13 -9.63
N CYS A 96 -6.83 9.11 -10.40
CA CYS A 96 -6.14 7.82 -10.45
C CYS A 96 -4.68 7.95 -10.93
N ASN A 97 -4.42 8.83 -11.91
CA ASN A 97 -3.07 9.11 -12.39
C ASN A 97 -2.26 9.88 -11.34
N LYS A 98 -2.88 10.86 -10.67
CA LYS A 98 -2.24 11.57 -9.56
C LYS A 98 -1.80 10.61 -8.45
N PHE A 99 -2.70 9.72 -8.06
CA PHE A 99 -2.45 8.68 -7.07
C PHE A 99 -1.29 7.78 -7.52
N THR A 100 -1.36 7.14 -8.70
CA THR A 100 -0.33 6.18 -9.11
C THR A 100 1.04 6.83 -9.28
N VAL A 101 1.12 8.03 -9.87
CA VAL A 101 2.37 8.78 -10.04
C VAL A 101 2.98 9.17 -8.70
N ALA A 102 2.16 9.67 -7.77
CA ALA A 102 2.63 10.05 -6.44
C ALA A 102 3.14 8.85 -5.65
N THR A 103 2.37 7.76 -5.63
CA THR A 103 2.71 6.56 -4.87
C THR A 103 3.97 5.90 -5.42
N VAL A 104 4.00 5.59 -6.71
CA VAL A 104 5.17 4.93 -7.33
C VAL A 104 6.41 5.79 -7.20
N GLY A 105 6.29 7.10 -7.44
CA GLY A 105 7.41 8.02 -7.34
C GLY A 105 7.99 8.10 -5.93
N THR A 106 7.12 8.16 -4.91
CA THR A 106 7.54 8.19 -3.51
C THR A 106 8.16 6.86 -3.10
N VAL A 107 7.49 5.76 -3.42
CA VAL A 107 7.97 4.42 -3.10
C VAL A 107 9.35 4.17 -3.71
N ARG A 108 9.58 4.50 -4.99
CA ARG A 108 10.92 4.38 -5.61
C ARG A 108 12.00 5.18 -4.91
N LYS A 109 11.66 6.36 -4.36
CA LYS A 109 12.61 7.22 -3.65
C LYS A 109 12.99 6.64 -2.29
N PHE A 110 12.04 6.04 -1.58
CA PHE A 110 12.22 5.64 -0.17
C PHE A 110 12.42 4.14 0.05
N SER A 111 11.92 3.26 -0.84
CA SER A 111 12.07 1.80 -0.70
C SER A 111 13.51 1.29 -0.75
N PRO A 112 14.50 1.93 -1.41
CA PRO A 112 15.90 1.53 -1.29
C PRO A 112 16.43 1.64 0.14
N ASN A 113 15.86 2.56 0.94
CA ASN A 113 16.31 2.85 2.31
C ASN A 113 15.51 2.10 3.39
N THR A 114 14.64 1.17 3.01
CA THR A 114 13.93 0.35 4.01
C THR A 114 14.92 -0.58 4.72
N PRO A 115 14.75 -0.80 6.04
CA PRO A 115 15.63 -1.66 6.80
C PRO A 115 15.67 -3.08 6.23
N ALA A 116 16.85 -3.72 6.27
CA ALA A 116 17.01 -5.11 5.80
C ALA A 116 16.01 -6.06 6.47
N ALA A 117 15.75 -5.86 7.77
CA ALA A 117 14.76 -6.63 8.54
C ALA A 117 13.32 -6.51 8.01
N ALA A 118 12.99 -5.44 7.28
CA ALA A 118 11.67 -5.22 6.70
C ALA A 118 11.56 -5.68 5.23
N ARG A 119 12.61 -6.27 4.63
CA ARG A 119 12.60 -6.68 3.21
C ARG A 119 11.62 -7.80 2.91
N GLY A 120 11.35 -8.69 3.86
CA GLY A 120 10.29 -9.69 3.74
C GLY A 120 8.92 -9.04 3.53
N LEU A 121 8.64 -7.97 4.29
CA LEU A 121 7.41 -7.19 4.13
C LEU A 121 7.34 -6.51 2.76
N GLU A 122 8.45 -6.00 2.24
CA GLU A 122 8.47 -5.38 0.91
C GLU A 122 7.92 -6.33 -0.17
N LYS A 123 8.23 -7.62 -0.10
CA LYS A 123 7.68 -8.62 -1.04
C LYS A 123 6.15 -8.70 -0.93
N VAL A 124 5.63 -8.78 0.29
CA VAL A 124 4.19 -8.84 0.57
C VAL A 124 3.49 -7.59 0.05
N VAL A 125 4.03 -6.40 0.37
CA VAL A 125 3.42 -5.13 -0.04
C VAL A 125 3.49 -4.93 -1.55
N LYS A 126 4.58 -5.35 -2.22
CA LYS A 126 4.67 -5.36 -3.69
C LYS A 126 3.63 -6.26 -4.34
N LYS A 127 3.38 -7.45 -3.77
CA LYS A 127 2.33 -8.33 -4.24
C LYS A 127 0.96 -7.69 -4.08
N VAL A 128 0.65 -7.16 -2.89
CA VAL A 128 -0.62 -6.45 -2.61
C VAL A 128 -0.81 -5.29 -3.58
N TRP A 129 0.23 -4.50 -3.83
CA TRP A 129 0.22 -3.43 -4.82
C TRP A 129 -0.10 -3.94 -6.23
N THR A 130 0.60 -4.98 -6.66
CA THR A 130 0.44 -5.58 -8.00
C THR A 130 -0.97 -6.11 -8.21
N GLU A 131 -1.51 -6.83 -7.24
CA GLU A 131 -2.87 -7.38 -7.28
C GLU A 131 -3.92 -6.27 -7.26
N ALA A 132 -3.74 -5.26 -6.41
CA ALA A 132 -4.63 -4.11 -6.36
C ALA A 132 -4.66 -3.34 -7.69
N MET A 133 -3.48 -3.03 -8.25
CA MET A 133 -3.37 -2.35 -9.55
C MET A 133 -3.95 -3.20 -10.69
N THR A 134 -3.74 -4.53 -10.65
CA THR A 134 -4.33 -5.46 -11.62
C THR A 134 -5.85 -5.36 -11.58
N LYS A 135 -6.45 -5.46 -10.40
CA LYS A 135 -7.90 -5.36 -10.23
C LYS A 135 -8.42 -4.01 -10.71
N LEU A 136 -7.82 -2.91 -10.27
CA LEU A 136 -8.23 -1.56 -10.68
C LEU A 136 -8.11 -1.34 -12.20
N SER A 137 -7.05 -1.84 -12.82
CA SER A 137 -6.86 -1.74 -14.27
C SER A 137 -7.92 -2.52 -15.07
N ALA A 138 -8.44 -3.62 -14.51
CA ALA A 138 -9.48 -4.42 -15.13
C ALA A 138 -10.89 -3.85 -14.93
N THR A 139 -11.14 -3.17 -13.79
CA THR A 139 -12.48 -2.71 -13.41
C THR A 139 -12.73 -1.22 -13.66
N ALA A 140 -11.69 -0.42 -13.93
CA ALA A 140 -11.88 1.01 -14.18
C ALA A 140 -12.64 1.26 -15.49
N SER A 141 -13.71 2.05 -15.40
CA SER A 141 -14.52 2.48 -16.55
C SER A 141 -13.79 3.50 -17.43
N ASP A 142 -12.99 4.38 -16.82
CA ASP A 142 -12.18 5.38 -17.52
C ASP A 142 -10.90 4.77 -18.14
N ALA A 143 -10.66 5.07 -19.42
CA ALA A 143 -9.54 4.52 -20.17
C ALA A 143 -8.17 5.01 -19.66
N THR A 144 -8.09 6.28 -19.27
CA THR A 144 -6.85 6.84 -18.71
C THR A 144 -6.52 6.17 -17.38
N CYS A 145 -7.50 5.92 -16.52
CA CYS A 145 -7.28 5.18 -15.28
C CYS A 145 -6.85 3.74 -15.51
N ARG A 146 -7.45 3.02 -16.46
CA ARG A 146 -6.98 1.66 -16.81
C ARG A 146 -5.51 1.66 -17.17
N THR A 147 -5.09 2.60 -18.01
CA THR A 147 -3.69 2.76 -18.40
C THR A 147 -2.80 3.12 -17.21
N SER A 148 -3.18 4.12 -16.41
CA SER A 148 -2.41 4.54 -15.22
C SER A 148 -2.20 3.39 -14.24
N TYR A 149 -3.23 2.60 -13.93
CA TYR A 149 -3.11 1.43 -13.05
C TYR A 149 -2.27 0.33 -13.67
N SER A 150 -2.46 0.03 -14.97
CA SER A 150 -1.67 -0.98 -15.69
C SER A 150 -0.18 -0.64 -15.71
N THR A 151 0.17 0.62 -15.95
CA THR A 151 1.56 1.10 -15.87
C THR A 151 2.10 0.99 -14.45
N ALA A 152 1.33 1.44 -13.46
CA ALA A 152 1.75 1.47 -12.06
C ALA A 152 1.98 0.08 -11.46
N LYS A 153 1.24 -0.94 -11.93
CA LYS A 153 1.38 -2.34 -11.53
C LYS A 153 2.82 -2.84 -11.57
N ASN A 154 3.58 -2.48 -12.61
CA ASN A 154 4.93 -2.98 -12.85
C ASN A 154 6.01 -1.95 -12.48
N ALA A 155 5.62 -0.85 -11.86
CA ALA A 155 6.50 0.30 -11.67
C ALA A 155 7.26 0.27 -10.33
N TRP A 156 7.05 -0.72 -9.47
CA TRP A 156 7.71 -0.88 -8.17
C TRP A 156 8.31 -2.29 -8.00
#